data_AF-A0A7V3REN0-F1
#
_entry.id   AF-A0A7V3REN0-F1
#
_cell.length_a   1.000
_cell.length_b   1.000
_cell.length_c   1.000
_cell.angle_alpha   90.00
_cell.angle_beta   90.00
_cell.angle_gamma   90.00
#
_symmetry.space_group_name_H-M   'P 1'
#
loop_
_entity.id
_entity.type
_entity.pdbx_description
1 polymer ?
#
loop_
_entity_poly.entity_id
_entity_poly.type
_entity_poly.pdbx_seq_one_letter_code
_entity_poly.pdbx_strand_id
1 'polypeptide(L)'
;MKDMRYEIIGRPYYAMIKISVEIGDRIFADLKSMVSIDTNIKWKDSGDQNDKKLFYVETYPGELILTSKVRGDIYPIDFGGQTMYVRSNSLLASYGDISVDSNWGGSKEFFSEEKITLLKISGKGTIFLTSDGILYKKWVEGTYFVEENKIVAFEEILRFRPTPNFDDEGRLFIAFNGGGNLYIQTR
;
A
#
# COMPACT_ATOMS: atom_id res chain seq x y z
N MET A 1 -5.69 -3.31 20.97
CA MET A 1 -5.73 -2.42 19.79
C MET A 1 -7.19 -2.37 19.38
N LYS A 2 -7.74 -1.18 19.13
CA LYS A 2 -9.13 -1.06 18.69
C LYS A 2 -9.17 -1.38 17.19
N ASP A 3 -10.16 -2.15 16.75
CA ASP A 3 -10.32 -2.42 15.33
C ASP A 3 -10.85 -1.17 14.62
N MET A 4 -10.19 -0.79 13.52
CA MET A 4 -10.59 0.33 12.68
C MET A 4 -11.95 0.05 12.04
N ARG A 5 -12.85 1.03 12.04
CA ARG A 5 -14.13 0.92 11.33
C ARG A 5 -14.02 1.56 9.96
N TYR A 6 -14.13 0.74 8.92
CA TYR A 6 -14.14 1.20 7.54
C TYR A 6 -15.08 0.39 6.65
N GLU A 7 -15.45 0.98 5.52
CA GLU A 7 -16.21 0.35 4.44
C GLU A 7 -15.52 0.66 3.11
N ILE A 8 -15.37 -0.34 2.24
CA ILE A 8 -14.87 -0.14 0.88
C ILE A 8 -16.06 -0.22 -0.08
N ILE A 9 -16.32 0.88 -0.78
CA ILE A 9 -17.43 1.03 -1.73
C ILE A 9 -16.90 1.19 -3.16
N GLY A 10 -17.71 0.90 -4.18
CA GLY A 10 -17.33 1.12 -5.59
C GLY A 10 -16.32 0.11 -6.17
N ARG A 11 -16.09 -1.01 -5.48
CA ARG A 11 -15.22 -2.10 -5.96
C ARG A 11 -15.77 -2.75 -7.24
N PRO A 12 -14.90 -3.34 -8.10
CA PRO A 12 -13.43 -3.31 -8.01
C PRO A 12 -12.77 -2.23 -8.87
N TYR A 13 -13.53 -1.33 -9.52
CA TYR A 13 -12.97 -0.46 -10.57
C TYR A 13 -12.79 1.00 -10.16
N TYR A 14 -13.57 1.47 -9.19
CA TYR A 14 -13.56 2.86 -8.72
C TYR A 14 -13.73 2.87 -7.20
N ALA A 15 -12.90 2.06 -6.53
CA ALA A 15 -13.03 1.85 -5.10
C ALA A 15 -12.68 3.12 -4.30
N MET A 16 -13.48 3.40 -3.29
CA MET A 16 -13.21 4.36 -2.23
C MET A 16 -13.31 3.67 -0.88
N ILE A 17 -12.59 4.21 0.11
CA ILE A 17 -12.70 3.77 1.49
C ILE A 17 -13.34 4.87 2.33
N LYS A 18 -14.42 4.51 3.02
CA LYS A 18 -15.03 5.32 4.06
C LYS A 18 -14.49 4.89 5.41
N ILE A 19 -13.97 5.82 6.19
CA ILE A 19 -13.31 5.54 7.47
C ILE A 19 -14.04 6.31 8.56
N SER A 20 -14.43 5.63 9.62
CA SER A 20 -14.86 6.27 10.87
C SER A 20 -13.63 6.47 11.75
N VAL A 21 -13.19 7.72 11.86
CA VAL A 21 -12.02 8.15 12.64
C VAL A 21 -12.43 8.37 14.09
N GLU A 22 -11.89 7.57 15.00
CA GLU A 22 -12.15 7.65 16.43
C GLU A 22 -11.06 8.45 17.16
N ILE A 23 -11.35 8.91 18.38
CA ILE A 23 -10.34 9.55 19.24
C ILE A 23 -9.23 8.56 19.54
N GLY A 24 -7.99 8.96 19.28
CA GLY A 24 -6.80 8.13 19.42
C GLY A 24 -6.41 7.37 18.15
N ASP A 25 -7.25 7.37 17.11
CA ASP A 25 -6.88 6.78 15.82
C ASP A 25 -5.77 7.59 15.14
N ARG A 26 -4.89 6.87 14.45
CA ARG A 26 -3.82 7.43 13.63
C ARG A 26 -3.96 6.88 12.22
N ILE A 27 -4.37 7.74 11.29
CA ILE A 27 -4.52 7.39 9.88
C ILE A 27 -3.52 8.21 9.07
N PHE A 28 -2.67 7.54 8.32
CA PHE A 28 -1.70 8.19 7.44
C PHE A 28 -2.11 8.00 5.99
N ALA A 29 -2.32 9.09 5.27
CA ALA A 29 -2.70 9.06 3.87
C ALA A 29 -2.18 10.29 3.11
N ASP A 30 -2.15 10.19 1.79
CA ASP A 30 -1.88 11.35 0.95
C ASP A 30 -3.07 12.29 0.95
N LEU A 31 -2.85 13.58 1.18
CA LEU A 31 -3.92 14.59 1.17
C LEU A 31 -4.68 14.61 -0.17
N LYS A 32 -3.99 14.31 -1.28
CA LYS A 32 -4.57 14.23 -2.63
C LYS A 32 -5.55 13.07 -2.84
N SER A 33 -5.56 12.08 -1.94
CA SER A 33 -6.51 10.97 -2.00
C SER A 33 -7.83 11.28 -1.29
N MET A 34 -7.91 12.39 -0.57
CA MET A 34 -9.11 12.79 0.18
C MET A 34 -10.24 13.22 -0.76
N VAL A 35 -11.40 12.60 -0.59
CA VAL A 35 -12.64 12.92 -1.32
C VAL A 35 -13.52 13.83 -0.48
N SER A 36 -13.74 13.46 0.78
CA SER A 36 -14.52 14.23 1.75
C SER A 36 -14.01 13.99 3.16
N ILE A 37 -14.35 14.93 4.04
CA ILE A 37 -13.90 14.97 5.43
C ILE A 37 -14.95 15.70 6.27
N ASP A 38 -15.27 15.17 7.44
CA ASP A 38 -16.07 15.88 8.43
C ASP A 38 -15.28 17.04 9.07
N THR A 39 -15.97 18.09 9.49
CA THR A 39 -15.36 19.36 9.95
C THR A 39 -14.51 19.24 11.22
N ASN A 40 -14.67 18.18 11.99
CA ASN A 40 -13.92 17.89 13.21
C ASN A 40 -12.61 17.12 12.96
N ILE A 41 -12.41 16.56 11.77
CA ILE A 41 -11.18 15.85 11.45
C ILE A 41 -10.09 16.88 11.12
N LYS A 42 -8.96 16.72 11.78
CA LYS A 42 -7.75 17.53 11.59
C LYS A 42 -6.71 16.71 10.87
N TRP A 43 -5.78 17.40 10.20
CA TRP A 43 -4.59 16.78 9.65
C TRP A 43 -3.32 17.61 9.88
N LYS A 44 -2.17 16.94 9.89
CA LYS A 44 -0.85 17.57 9.94
C LYS A 44 0.19 16.72 9.21
N ASP A 45 1.36 17.28 8.94
CA ASP A 45 2.50 16.52 8.43
C ASP A 45 2.88 15.36 9.37
N SER A 46 3.15 14.19 8.80
CA SER A 46 3.62 13.02 9.56
C SER A 46 5.08 13.15 9.99
N GLY A 47 5.93 13.70 9.12
CA GLY A 47 7.38 13.82 9.32
C GLY A 47 8.18 12.56 8.98
N ASP A 48 7.56 11.38 9.00
CA ASP A 48 8.24 10.08 8.90
C ASP A 48 7.48 8.99 8.11
N GLN A 49 6.39 9.33 7.41
CA GLN A 49 5.53 8.37 6.69
C GLN A 49 5.49 8.62 5.18
N ASN A 50 6.65 8.80 4.55
CA ASN A 50 6.78 9.00 3.09
C ASN A 50 5.86 10.11 2.55
N ASP A 51 5.98 11.32 3.13
CA ASP A 51 5.22 12.54 2.81
C ASP A 51 3.70 12.50 3.07
N LYS A 52 3.19 11.47 3.75
CA LYS A 52 1.78 11.38 4.12
C LYS A 52 1.39 12.38 5.21
N LYS A 53 0.10 12.72 5.26
CA LYS A 53 -0.51 13.47 6.37
C LYS A 53 -1.08 12.50 7.41
N LEU A 54 -0.97 12.89 8.69
CA LEU A 54 -1.68 12.24 9.79
C LEU A 54 -3.06 12.88 9.95
N PHE A 55 -4.13 12.10 9.75
CA PHE A 55 -5.51 12.45 10.02
C PHE A 55 -5.92 11.93 11.41
N TYR A 56 -6.62 12.77 12.18
CA TYR A 56 -7.04 12.47 13.56
C TYR A 56 -8.22 13.35 14.00
N VAL A 57 -8.88 12.95 15.09
CA VAL A 57 -9.91 13.74 15.79
C VAL A 57 -9.51 13.94 17.26
N GLU A 58 -10.00 15.02 17.87
CA GLU A 58 -9.73 15.35 19.28
C GLU A 58 -10.99 15.22 20.17
N THR A 59 -12.17 15.56 19.65
CA THR A 59 -13.37 15.77 20.49
C THR A 59 -14.43 14.69 20.30
N TYR A 60 -14.72 14.29 19.07
CA TYR A 60 -15.72 13.27 18.72
C TYR A 60 -15.34 12.60 17.39
N PRO A 61 -15.87 11.40 17.08
CA PRO A 61 -15.58 10.72 15.83
C PRO A 61 -16.02 11.48 14.58
N GLY A 62 -15.40 11.20 13.43
CA GLY A 62 -15.79 11.78 12.14
C GLY A 62 -15.57 10.83 10.96
N GLU A 63 -16.14 11.15 9.81
CA GLU A 63 -15.97 10.40 8.56
C GLU A 63 -14.87 11.00 7.67
N LEU A 64 -13.94 10.16 7.23
CA LEU A 64 -12.93 10.45 6.22
C LEU A 64 -13.15 9.52 5.01
N ILE A 65 -13.30 10.08 3.81
CA ILE A 65 -13.37 9.30 2.58
C ILE A 65 -12.10 9.51 1.77
N LEU A 66 -11.43 8.40 1.42
CA LEU A 66 -10.27 8.39 0.55
C LEU A 66 -10.56 7.59 -0.73
N THR A 67 -9.91 7.96 -1.83
CA THR A 67 -10.03 7.26 -3.12
C THR A 67 -8.66 6.84 -3.66
N SER A 68 -8.68 5.77 -4.45
CA SER A 68 -7.52 5.37 -5.24
C SER A 68 -7.13 6.46 -6.25
N LYS A 69 -5.82 6.64 -6.46
CA LYS A 69 -5.30 7.51 -7.54
C LYS A 69 -5.38 6.85 -8.92
N VAL A 70 -5.60 5.54 -8.97
CA VAL A 70 -5.68 4.72 -10.18
C VAL A 70 -7.06 4.05 -10.28
N ARG A 71 -7.43 3.62 -11.50
CA ARG A 71 -8.73 2.98 -11.74
C ARG A 71 -8.67 1.51 -11.35
N GLY A 72 -9.01 1.22 -10.12
CA GLY A 72 -9.07 -0.15 -9.66
C GLY A 72 -9.58 -0.27 -8.24
N ASP A 73 -9.06 -1.27 -7.55
CA ASP A 73 -9.60 -1.73 -6.29
C ASP A 73 -8.80 -1.22 -5.09
N ILE A 74 -9.41 -1.27 -3.91
CA ILE A 74 -8.73 -1.06 -2.62
C ILE A 74 -8.73 -2.39 -1.86
N TYR A 75 -7.55 -2.80 -1.40
CA TYR A 75 -7.35 -4.05 -0.68
C TYR A 75 -6.77 -3.81 0.71
N PRO A 76 -7.52 -4.10 1.79
CA PRO A 76 -7.01 -3.98 3.15
C PRO A 76 -6.11 -5.18 3.49
N ILE A 77 -5.01 -4.92 4.19
CA ILE A 77 -4.12 -5.95 4.73
C ILE A 77 -3.82 -5.62 6.19
N ASP A 78 -4.19 -6.55 7.07
CA ASP A 78 -3.92 -6.46 8.49
C ASP A 78 -2.50 -6.95 8.82
N PHE A 79 -1.80 -6.15 9.61
CA PHE A 79 -0.45 -6.38 10.10
C PHE A 79 -0.50 -6.70 11.59
N GLY A 80 -0.06 -7.91 11.93
CA GLY A 80 0.13 -8.37 13.31
C GLY A 80 1.58 -8.30 13.80
N GLY A 81 2.48 -7.72 12.99
CA GLY A 81 3.93 -7.75 13.20
C GLY A 81 4.73 -8.31 12.02
N GLN A 82 4.07 -8.73 10.93
CA GLN A 82 4.77 -9.11 9.70
C GLN A 82 5.39 -7.89 9.00
N THR A 83 6.34 -8.15 8.10
CA THR A 83 6.90 -7.15 7.18
C THR A 83 6.44 -7.45 5.77
N MET A 84 6.11 -6.41 5.00
CA MET A 84 5.92 -6.51 3.56
C MET A 84 6.64 -5.39 2.83
N TYR A 85 6.92 -5.64 1.57
CA TYR A 85 7.42 -4.65 0.64
C TYR A 85 6.28 -4.19 -0.27
N VAL A 86 6.09 -2.88 -0.42
CA VAL A 86 4.95 -2.28 -1.13
C VAL A 86 5.47 -1.21 -2.08
N ARG A 87 4.99 -1.17 -3.33
CA ARG A 87 5.31 -0.05 -4.23
C ARG A 87 4.74 1.24 -3.65
N SER A 88 5.53 2.31 -3.67
CA SER A 88 5.13 3.58 -3.05
C SER A 88 3.82 4.15 -3.62
N ASN A 89 3.55 3.95 -4.91
CA ASN A 89 2.30 4.37 -5.56
C ASN A 89 1.10 3.45 -5.27
N SER A 90 1.32 2.27 -4.68
CA SER A 90 0.27 1.32 -4.30
C SER A 90 -0.20 1.47 -2.85
N LEU A 91 0.50 2.22 -2.00
CA LEU A 91 0.10 2.44 -0.60
C LEU A 91 -0.86 3.64 -0.49
N LEU A 92 -2.17 3.38 -0.38
CA LEU A 92 -3.18 4.43 -0.21
C LEU A 92 -3.12 5.04 1.20
N ALA A 93 -3.30 4.21 2.21
CA ALA A 93 -3.36 4.64 3.61
C ALA A 93 -2.81 3.57 4.56
N SER A 94 -2.45 3.98 5.78
CA SER A 94 -2.15 3.08 6.89
C SER A 94 -2.85 3.54 8.16
N TYR A 95 -3.19 2.59 9.03
CA TYR A 95 -3.84 2.78 10.31
C TYR A 95 -3.05 2.10 11.41
N GLY A 96 -2.94 2.75 12.57
CA GLY A 96 -2.31 2.19 13.77
C GLY A 96 -0.80 2.47 13.83
N ASP A 97 -0.07 1.56 14.47
CA ASP A 97 1.37 1.66 14.69
C ASP A 97 2.13 1.01 13.52
N ILE A 98 1.93 1.58 12.33
CA ILE A 98 2.59 1.17 11.09
C ILE A 98 3.81 2.06 10.81
N SER A 99 4.94 1.44 10.49
CA SER A 99 6.15 2.12 10.01
C SER A 99 6.26 1.94 8.49
N VAL A 100 6.57 3.04 7.80
CA VAL A 100 6.80 3.08 6.35
C VAL A 100 8.21 3.58 6.11
N ASP A 101 9.13 2.68 5.77
CA ASP A 101 10.52 3.03 5.48
C ASP A 101 10.76 3.01 3.96
N SER A 102 11.11 4.15 3.37
CA SER A 102 11.49 4.28 1.96
C SER A 102 13.01 4.22 1.72
N ASN A 103 13.81 4.29 2.80
CA ASN A 103 15.27 4.39 2.77
C ASN A 103 15.98 3.09 3.17
N TRP A 104 15.24 2.03 3.49
CA TRP A 104 15.81 0.70 3.69
C TRP A 104 16.60 0.28 2.43
N GLY A 105 17.84 -0.17 2.62
CA GLY A 105 18.85 -0.26 1.55
C GLY A 105 18.50 -1.12 0.33
N GLY A 106 17.42 -1.92 0.39
CA GLY A 106 16.96 -2.77 -0.73
C GLY A 106 16.08 -2.06 -1.77
N SER A 107 15.72 -0.77 -1.57
CA SER A 107 14.83 -0.06 -2.50
C SER A 107 15.50 0.41 -3.81
N LYS A 108 16.83 0.60 -3.82
CA LYS A 108 17.57 1.19 -4.95
C LYS A 108 17.78 0.24 -6.14
N GLU A 109 17.60 -1.06 -5.95
CA GLU A 109 17.92 -2.08 -6.95
C GLU A 109 16.68 -2.59 -7.72
N PHE A 110 15.48 -2.07 -7.42
CA PHE A 110 14.24 -2.74 -7.81
C PHE A 110 13.53 -2.15 -9.03
N PHE A 111 13.54 -0.83 -9.22
CA PHE A 111 12.66 -0.17 -10.19
C PHE A 111 13.40 0.67 -11.22
N SER A 112 12.97 0.56 -12.48
CA SER A 112 13.45 1.39 -13.59
C SER A 112 12.84 2.79 -13.60
N GLU A 113 11.72 2.99 -12.89
CA GLU A 113 11.05 4.28 -12.79
C GLU A 113 11.63 5.15 -11.67
N GLU A 114 12.19 6.32 -12.03
CA GLU A 114 12.89 7.23 -11.10
C GLU A 114 12.06 7.70 -9.90
N LYS A 115 10.72 7.63 -9.96
CA LYS A 115 9.81 8.17 -8.94
C LYS A 115 9.07 7.12 -8.12
N ILE A 116 9.27 5.82 -8.40
CA ILE A 116 8.65 4.74 -7.64
C ILE A 116 9.73 4.06 -6.80
N THR A 117 9.44 3.91 -5.51
CA THR A 117 10.33 3.28 -4.54
C THR A 117 9.64 2.09 -3.92
N LEU A 118 10.42 1.11 -3.47
CA LEU A 118 9.90 -0.02 -2.72
C LEU A 118 9.90 0.37 -1.25
N LEU A 119 8.73 0.41 -0.62
CA LEU A 119 8.56 0.74 0.79
C LEU A 119 8.64 -0.54 1.63
N LYS A 120 9.39 -0.51 2.73
CA LYS A 120 9.34 -1.54 3.76
C LYS A 120 8.29 -1.15 4.78
N ILE A 121 7.23 -1.95 4.88
CA ILE A 121 6.10 -1.75 5.77
C ILE A 121 6.18 -2.76 6.90
N SER A 122 6.08 -2.30 8.14
CA SER A 122 6.07 -3.16 9.33
C SER A 122 5.25 -2.55 10.46
N GLY A 123 4.98 -3.33 11.51
CA GLY A 123 4.28 -2.86 12.70
C GLY A 123 2.94 -3.55 12.91
N LYS A 124 2.01 -2.83 13.52
CA LYS A 124 0.71 -3.36 13.95
C LYS A 124 -0.43 -2.43 13.57
N GLY A 125 -1.39 -2.94 12.81
CA GLY A 125 -2.52 -2.16 12.30
C GLY A 125 -2.97 -2.66 10.93
N THR A 126 -3.43 -1.76 10.06
CA THR A 126 -3.92 -2.10 8.72
C THR A 126 -3.32 -1.17 7.69
N ILE A 127 -2.94 -1.69 6.53
CA ILE A 127 -2.68 -0.86 5.35
C ILE A 127 -3.75 -1.08 4.29
N PHE A 128 -3.95 -0.06 3.48
CA PHE A 128 -4.84 -0.09 2.33
C PHE A 128 -3.99 0.03 1.07
N LEU A 129 -4.00 -1.04 0.28
CA LEU A 129 -3.35 -1.08 -1.02
C LEU A 129 -4.32 -0.67 -2.12
N THR A 130 -3.80 -0.09 -3.19
CA THR A 130 -4.52 0.16 -4.44
C THR A 130 -3.83 -0.53 -5.61
N SER A 131 -4.64 -1.02 -6.55
CA SER A 131 -4.18 -1.58 -7.83
C SER A 131 -4.75 -0.80 -9.01
N ASP A 132 -3.99 -0.69 -10.11
CA ASP A 132 -4.56 -0.34 -11.40
C ASP A 132 -5.21 -1.60 -12.01
N GLY A 133 -6.53 -1.55 -12.19
CA GLY A 133 -7.35 -2.73 -12.43
C GLY A 133 -7.51 -3.62 -11.19
N ILE A 134 -7.43 -4.93 -11.38
CA ILE A 134 -7.76 -5.94 -10.36
C ILE A 134 -6.50 -6.38 -9.64
N LEU A 135 -6.59 -6.52 -8.31
CA LEU A 135 -5.53 -7.09 -7.50
C LEU A 135 -5.66 -8.62 -7.42
N TYR A 136 -4.59 -9.33 -7.78
CA TYR A 136 -4.48 -10.77 -7.71
C TYR A 136 -3.43 -11.18 -6.67
N LYS A 137 -3.84 -11.98 -5.68
CA LYS A 137 -2.96 -12.55 -4.65
C LYS A 137 -2.46 -13.94 -5.08
N LYS A 138 -1.14 -14.08 -5.25
CA LYS A 138 -0.46 -15.31 -5.66
C LYS A 138 0.44 -15.84 -4.54
N TRP A 139 0.23 -17.09 -4.13
CA TRP A 139 1.20 -17.83 -3.32
C TRP A 139 2.35 -18.37 -4.20
N VAL A 140 3.61 -18.12 -3.82
CA VAL A 140 4.80 -18.46 -4.61
C VAL A 140 5.62 -19.54 -3.92
N GLU A 141 5.64 -20.76 -4.46
CA GLU A 141 6.39 -21.92 -3.91
C GLU A 141 7.67 -22.25 -4.69
N GLY A 142 7.78 -21.77 -5.93
CA GLY A 142 8.96 -21.91 -6.79
C GLY A 142 9.34 -20.56 -7.40
N THR A 143 10.21 -20.59 -8.41
CA THR A 143 10.56 -19.35 -9.13
C THR A 143 9.38 -18.87 -9.97
N TYR A 144 8.92 -17.64 -9.72
CA TYR A 144 7.83 -17.01 -10.45
C TYR A 144 8.26 -15.63 -10.96
N PHE A 145 8.08 -15.38 -12.25
CA PHE A 145 8.48 -14.12 -12.89
C PHE A 145 7.28 -13.20 -13.05
N VAL A 146 7.42 -11.93 -12.66
CA VAL A 146 6.38 -10.90 -12.83
C VAL A 146 7.00 -9.65 -13.40
N GLU A 147 6.36 -9.06 -14.41
CA GLU A 147 6.76 -7.76 -14.96
C GLU A 147 6.75 -6.70 -13.85
N GLU A 148 7.80 -5.89 -13.80
CA GLU A 148 8.07 -5.00 -12.66
C GLU A 148 6.89 -4.07 -12.33
N ASN A 149 6.26 -3.46 -13.33
CA ASN A 149 5.12 -2.55 -13.18
C ASN A 149 3.81 -3.23 -12.73
N LYS A 150 3.73 -4.56 -12.75
CA LYS A 150 2.56 -5.33 -12.30
C LYS A 150 2.62 -5.72 -10.84
N ILE A 151 3.76 -5.51 -10.17
CA ILE A 151 3.91 -5.80 -8.76
C ILE A 151 3.17 -4.72 -7.96
N VAL A 152 2.46 -5.09 -6.89
CA VAL A 152 1.84 -4.14 -5.95
C VAL A 152 2.55 -4.21 -4.60
N ALA A 153 2.68 -5.44 -4.08
CA ALA A 153 3.31 -5.72 -2.80
C ALA A 153 3.74 -7.19 -2.72
N PHE A 154 4.61 -7.53 -1.77
CA PHE A 154 4.98 -8.91 -1.46
C PHE A 154 5.51 -9.06 -0.03
N GLU A 155 5.40 -10.26 0.51
CA GLU A 155 5.90 -10.58 1.85
C GLU A 155 7.43 -10.65 1.91
N GLU A 156 8.03 -10.26 3.03
CA GLU A 156 9.49 -10.22 3.21
C GLU A 156 10.19 -11.57 3.01
N ILE A 157 9.46 -12.68 3.19
CA ILE A 157 9.99 -14.03 2.98
C ILE A 157 10.33 -14.33 1.51
N LEU A 158 9.70 -13.62 0.56
CA LEU A 158 9.99 -13.80 -0.85
C LEU A 158 11.32 -13.14 -1.21
N ARG A 159 12.29 -13.97 -1.57
CA ARG A 159 13.51 -13.52 -2.26
C ARG A 159 13.12 -13.06 -3.65
N PHE A 160 13.68 -11.95 -4.07
CA PHE A 160 13.44 -11.38 -5.39
C PHE A 160 14.75 -11.07 -6.10
N ARG A 161 14.74 -11.11 -7.44
CA ARG A 161 15.90 -10.74 -8.26
C ARG A 161 15.46 -10.10 -9.57
N PRO A 162 15.96 -8.89 -9.91
CA PRO A 162 15.75 -8.29 -11.22
C PRO A 162 16.27 -9.20 -12.36
N THR A 163 15.49 -9.31 -13.42
CA THR A 163 15.80 -10.05 -14.65
C THR A 163 15.51 -9.13 -15.84
N PRO A 164 16.47 -8.24 -16.19
CA PRO A 164 16.33 -7.33 -17.33
C PRO A 164 16.35 -8.09 -18.66
N ASN A 165 15.78 -7.51 -19.72
CA ASN A 165 15.68 -8.12 -21.05
C ASN A 165 15.08 -9.52 -21.01
N PHE A 166 13.98 -9.69 -20.26
CA PHE A 166 13.35 -10.99 -20.08
C PHE A 166 12.72 -11.51 -21.38
N ASP A 167 12.20 -10.61 -22.21
CA ASP A 167 11.61 -10.90 -23.51
C ASP A 167 12.21 -10.05 -24.63
N ASP A 168 11.76 -10.30 -25.86
CA ASP A 168 12.23 -9.62 -27.07
C ASP A 168 11.91 -8.10 -27.07
N GLU A 169 10.99 -7.65 -26.20
CA GLU A 169 10.65 -6.24 -25.99
C GLU A 169 11.57 -5.57 -24.95
N GLY A 170 12.49 -6.31 -24.34
CA GLY A 170 13.46 -5.78 -23.38
C GLY A 170 12.88 -5.52 -21.99
N ARG A 171 11.69 -6.05 -21.67
CA ARG A 171 10.99 -5.70 -20.43
C ARG A 171 11.69 -6.26 -19.19
N LEU A 172 11.58 -5.51 -18.09
CA LEU A 172 12.12 -5.90 -16.78
C LEU A 172 11.12 -6.80 -16.05
N PHE A 173 11.56 -8.00 -15.72
CA PHE A 173 10.81 -8.92 -14.85
C PHE A 173 11.56 -9.11 -13.53
N ILE A 174 10.82 -9.39 -12.47
CA ILE A 174 11.35 -9.75 -11.16
C ILE A 174 11.04 -11.23 -10.90
N ALA A 175 12.08 -12.00 -10.59
CA ALA A 175 11.97 -13.40 -10.21
C ALA A 175 11.76 -13.52 -8.69
N PHE A 176 10.65 -14.08 -8.24
CA PHE A 176 10.32 -14.33 -6.83
C PHE A 176 10.47 -15.81 -6.45
N ASN A 177 10.90 -16.10 -5.21
CA ASN A 177 10.97 -17.45 -4.64
C ASN A 177 10.94 -17.38 -3.09
N GLY A 178 10.28 -18.31 -2.39
CA GLY A 178 10.42 -18.39 -0.92
C GLY A 178 9.19 -18.79 -0.09
N GLY A 179 8.07 -19.20 -0.70
CA GLY A 179 6.88 -19.64 0.05
C GLY A 179 6.14 -18.47 0.71
N GLY A 180 5.65 -17.53 -0.08
CA GLY A 180 4.99 -16.32 0.41
C GLY A 180 4.00 -15.71 -0.58
N ASN A 181 3.26 -14.70 -0.14
CA ASN A 181 2.27 -13.99 -0.95
C ASN A 181 2.90 -12.85 -1.76
N LEU A 182 2.56 -12.82 -3.05
CA LEU A 182 2.83 -11.76 -4.01
C LEU A 182 1.49 -11.17 -4.47
N TYR A 183 1.38 -9.85 -4.49
CA TYR A 183 0.19 -9.11 -4.90
C TYR A 183 0.47 -8.42 -6.23
N ILE A 184 -0.33 -8.73 -7.25
CA ILE A 184 -0.11 -8.35 -8.65
C ILE A 184 -1.32 -7.57 -9.15
N GLN A 185 -1.12 -6.57 -10.01
CA GLN A 185 -2.18 -5.80 -10.66
C GLN A 185 -2.29 -6.12 -12.15
N THR A 186 -3.47 -5.90 -12.72
CA THR A 186 -3.72 -6.23 -14.14
C THR A 186 -3.30 -5.12 -15.12
N ARG A 187 -3.25 -3.86 -14.68
CA ARG A 187 -2.91 -2.71 -15.55
C ARG A 187 -1.64 -2.01 -15.09
#